data_AF-A0A7V6HB88-F1
#
_entry.id   AF-A0A7V6HB88-F1
#
_cell.length_a   1.000
_cell.length_b   1.000
_cell.length_c   1.000
_cell.angle_alpha   90.00
_cell.angle_beta   90.00
_cell.angle_gamma   90.00
#
_symmetry.space_group_name_H-M   'P 1'
#
loop_
_entity.id
_entity.type
_entity.pdbx_description
1 polymer ?
#
loop_
_entity_poly.entity_id
_entity_poly.type
_entity_poly.pdbx_seq_one_letter_code
_entity_poly.pdbx_strand_id
1 'polypeptide(L)'
;MSPDKKNRNWNERGIMPVVILTIVALVSVLLLALTANLTQEARIKQDELMKSENQRLLFPDADAFELVELSAISADLPDVKKADLAKRGDETLGYVIEVSKGGYGGPLPVLTGVGSDGTIIGIQILDNGETAGIGKKVEDEAYRDQFVGQDFSEPVGVDTIGGATISSASVNASVKDALVAYGVLSGAGELPVKLDPKESIFADGIFTEADAAPYAEQKITAVWDVNDASGNPLGTIFESTVQGYGGDVPVLTGFDPEGSIVGVALGDNSETEGFGKRWEDPAMMEQFVGQSARDDLQIDMIAEVTVTSYAVKGGLDNAKAAFLLMSGEGSSEEPGEDIKNELFPGATFSALDVSQFDGIASAHKSDAGYVVAADAKGFGGDMTILVGYETDGAISGVLLESHNETPGYGMKAEEAEYRDQYIGQKAGDDITVDGITGATVTSEAFVDAVSRTAEVFAVIDTLPEATEDTEEPDKDDPKLALFPDAEFEDVDAADYEDDGITAIYQTEDGYVIDAAVKGYGGDISFSVGYTNDGEIVGLLIGEHSETPGLGAKIEDEAYKEQFVGLKADDIDVDGI
;
A
#
# COMPACT_ATOMS: atom_id res chain seq x y z
N MET A 1 -40.81 66.74 1.76
CA MET A 1 -40.49 66.54 0.33
C MET A 1 -38.99 66.72 0.17
N SER A 2 -38.26 65.62 0.06
CA SER A 2 -36.93 65.58 -0.58
C SER A 2 -36.84 64.22 -1.28
N PRO A 3 -36.37 64.16 -2.53
CA PRO A 3 -36.68 63.12 -3.50
C PRO A 3 -35.54 62.11 -3.65
N ASP A 4 -35.80 61.10 -4.47
CA ASP A 4 -34.82 60.26 -5.17
C ASP A 4 -34.04 59.18 -4.40
N LYS A 5 -34.69 58.00 -4.32
CA LYS A 5 -34.00 56.69 -4.32
C LYS A 5 -34.28 55.92 -5.62
N LYS A 6 -34.23 56.59 -6.77
CA LYS A 6 -34.20 55.92 -8.08
C LYS A 6 -32.95 56.43 -8.80
N ASN A 7 -32.06 55.50 -9.13
CA ASN A 7 -30.75 55.68 -9.79
C ASN A 7 -29.54 55.60 -8.84
N ARG A 8 -29.40 54.50 -8.09
CA ARG A 8 -28.06 54.06 -7.68
C ARG A 8 -27.42 53.34 -8.86
N ASN A 9 -26.36 53.93 -9.40
CA ASN A 9 -25.61 53.41 -10.55
C ASN A 9 -25.14 51.98 -10.29
N TRP A 10 -25.17 51.14 -11.32
CA TRP A 10 -24.83 49.70 -11.24
C TRP A 10 -23.41 49.44 -10.68
N ASN A 11 -22.53 50.45 -10.74
CA ASN A 11 -21.21 50.45 -10.12
C ASN A 11 -21.22 50.31 -8.59
N GLU A 12 -22.22 50.82 -7.87
CA GLU A 12 -22.23 50.82 -6.40
C GLU A 12 -22.67 49.48 -5.79
N ARG A 13 -23.18 48.53 -6.59
CA ARG A 13 -23.69 47.23 -6.12
C ARG A 13 -22.74 46.06 -6.37
N GLY A 14 -21.53 46.30 -6.90
CA GLY A 14 -20.59 45.23 -7.27
C GLY A 14 -21.02 44.38 -8.48
N ILE A 15 -22.19 44.66 -9.07
CA ILE A 15 -22.74 43.92 -10.22
C ILE A 15 -21.93 44.19 -11.49
N MET A 16 -21.43 45.41 -11.68
CA MET A 16 -20.67 45.78 -12.88
C MET A 16 -19.31 45.05 -12.99
N PRO A 17 -18.50 44.93 -11.92
CA PRO A 17 -17.34 44.04 -11.91
C PRO A 17 -17.67 42.58 -12.27
N VAL A 18 -18.75 42.02 -11.71
CA VAL A 18 -19.17 40.63 -12.00
C VAL A 18 -19.51 40.47 -13.48
N VAL A 19 -20.32 41.37 -14.05
CA VAL A 19 -20.69 41.32 -15.48
C VAL A 19 -19.47 41.48 -16.37
N ILE A 20 -18.53 42.37 -16.04
CA ILE A 20 -17.30 42.56 -16.82
C ILE A 20 -16.44 41.29 -16.76
N LEU A 21 -16.26 40.69 -15.59
CA LEU A 21 -15.49 39.45 -15.43
C LEU A 21 -16.15 38.27 -16.16
N THR A 22 -17.47 38.14 -16.11
CA THR A 22 -18.20 37.12 -16.87
C THR A 22 -18.02 37.29 -18.37
N ILE A 23 -18.09 38.52 -18.89
CA ILE A 23 -17.88 38.78 -20.33
C ILE A 23 -16.43 38.47 -20.72
N VAL A 24 -15.45 38.89 -19.92
CA VAL A 24 -14.03 38.61 -20.19
C VAL A 24 -13.75 37.11 -20.15
N ALA A 25 -14.30 36.39 -19.17
CA ALA A 25 -14.18 34.93 -19.09
C ALA A 25 -14.81 34.26 -20.32
N LEU A 26 -16.02 34.65 -20.72
CA LEU A 26 -16.69 34.11 -21.91
C LEU A 26 -15.89 34.34 -23.19
N VAL A 27 -15.36 35.56 -23.38
CA VAL A 27 -14.53 35.89 -24.54
C VAL A 27 -13.23 35.10 -24.53
N SER A 28 -12.61 34.93 -23.36
CA SER A 28 -11.36 34.17 -23.21
C SER A 28 -11.57 32.69 -23.53
N VAL A 29 -12.63 32.07 -22.99
CA VAL A 29 -12.99 30.68 -23.29
C VAL A 29 -13.33 30.49 -24.77
N LEU A 30 -14.06 31.44 -25.37
CA LEU A 30 -14.40 31.39 -26.79
C LEU A 30 -13.15 31.46 -27.68
N LEU A 31 -12.21 32.35 -27.37
CA LEU A 31 -10.94 32.47 -28.09
C LEU A 31 -10.08 31.22 -27.92
N LEU A 32 -10.03 30.65 -26.71
CA LEU A 32 -9.29 29.41 -26.45
C LEU A 32 -9.89 28.23 -27.23
N ALA A 33 -11.22 28.10 -27.22
CA ALA A 33 -11.93 27.04 -27.94
C ALA A 33 -11.78 27.16 -29.46
N LEU A 34 -11.87 28.37 -30.02
CA LEU A 34 -11.65 28.62 -31.45
C LEU A 34 -10.21 28.30 -31.87
N THR A 35 -9.24 28.73 -31.08
CA THR A 35 -7.81 28.46 -31.38
C THR A 35 -7.49 26.98 -31.23
N ALA A 36 -8.00 26.30 -30.21
CA ALA A 36 -7.87 24.84 -30.05
C ALA A 36 -8.46 24.09 -31.26
N ASN A 37 -9.70 24.41 -31.65
CA ASN A 37 -10.37 23.72 -32.76
C ASN A 37 -9.69 23.98 -34.12
N LEU A 38 -9.26 25.21 -34.39
CA LEU A 38 -8.56 25.54 -35.65
C LEU A 38 -7.17 24.90 -35.76
N THR A 39 -6.54 24.57 -34.63
CA THR A 39 -5.19 23.98 -34.61
C THR A 39 -5.21 22.47 -34.43
N GLN A 40 -6.34 21.87 -34.07
CA GLN A 40 -6.44 20.44 -33.76
C GLN A 40 -6.05 19.55 -34.96
N GLU A 41 -6.61 19.80 -36.15
CA GLU A 41 -6.27 19.02 -37.35
C GLU A 41 -4.79 19.15 -37.73
N ALA A 42 -4.21 20.34 -37.56
CA ALA A 42 -2.80 20.58 -37.87
C ALA A 42 -1.86 19.85 -36.90
N ARG A 43 -2.20 19.81 -35.60
CA ARG A 43 -1.44 19.06 -34.58
C ARG A 43 -1.50 17.56 -34.84
N ILE A 44 -2.70 17.01 -35.03
CA ILE A 44 -2.88 15.58 -35.31
C ILE A 44 -2.06 15.15 -36.53
N LYS A 45 -2.11 15.93 -37.62
CA LYS A 45 -1.34 15.63 -38.83
C LYS A 45 0.17 15.73 -38.62
N GLN A 46 0.62 16.69 -37.81
CA GLN A 46 2.02 16.85 -37.47
C GLN A 46 2.51 15.69 -36.57
N ASP A 47 1.70 15.28 -35.61
CA ASP A 47 2.00 14.14 -34.73
C ASP A 47 2.03 12.83 -35.51
N GLU A 48 1.09 12.60 -36.43
CA GLU A 48 1.12 11.43 -37.32
C GLU A 48 2.36 11.39 -38.22
N LEU A 49 2.78 12.55 -38.75
CA LEU A 49 4.01 12.67 -39.54
C LEU A 49 5.25 12.37 -38.71
N MET A 50 5.37 12.99 -37.52
CA MET A 50 6.51 12.76 -36.62
C MET A 50 6.56 11.30 -36.13
N LYS A 51 5.40 10.69 -35.84
CA LYS A 51 5.32 9.26 -35.52
C LYS A 51 5.80 8.39 -36.68
N SER A 52 5.36 8.67 -37.90
CA SER A 52 5.82 7.93 -39.09
C SER A 52 7.32 8.12 -39.37
N GLU A 53 7.86 9.31 -39.10
CA GLU A 53 9.30 9.58 -39.19
C GLU A 53 10.08 8.81 -38.12
N ASN A 54 9.62 8.81 -36.88
CA ASN A 54 10.25 8.07 -35.76
C ASN A 54 10.26 6.55 -36.02
N GLN A 55 9.20 6.01 -36.59
CA GLN A 55 9.15 4.60 -37.02
C GLN A 55 10.20 4.29 -38.09
N ARG A 56 10.41 5.20 -39.05
CA ARG A 56 11.45 5.08 -40.08
C ARG A 56 12.86 5.28 -39.56
N LEU A 57 13.04 6.03 -38.47
CA LEU A 57 14.35 6.12 -37.80
C LEU A 57 14.73 4.77 -37.17
N LEU A 58 13.76 4.05 -36.62
CA LEU A 58 13.96 2.72 -36.03
C LEU A 58 14.09 1.63 -37.10
N PHE A 59 13.29 1.69 -38.17
CA PHE A 59 13.39 0.75 -39.30
C PHE A 59 13.53 1.49 -40.64
N PRO A 60 14.75 1.95 -41.00
CA PRO A 60 14.99 2.74 -42.23
C PRO A 60 14.64 2.01 -43.51
N ASP A 61 14.73 0.68 -43.49
CA ASP A 61 14.49 -0.17 -44.64
C ASP A 61 13.07 -0.77 -44.69
N ALA A 62 12.18 -0.39 -43.77
CA ALA A 62 10.78 -0.79 -43.83
C ALA A 62 10.04 0.02 -44.91
N ASP A 63 9.24 -0.67 -45.73
CA ASP A 63 8.34 -0.04 -46.70
C ASP A 63 6.90 0.08 -46.20
N ALA A 64 6.53 -0.64 -45.13
CA ALA A 64 5.24 -0.56 -44.47
C ALA A 64 5.33 -0.75 -42.94
N PHE A 65 4.37 -0.14 -42.24
CA PHE A 65 4.09 -0.36 -40.81
C PHE A 65 2.62 -0.73 -40.67
N GLU A 66 2.34 -1.93 -40.15
CA GLU A 66 0.98 -2.46 -40.03
C GLU A 66 0.55 -2.57 -38.57
N LEU A 67 -0.60 -1.99 -38.22
CA LEU A 67 -1.12 -2.00 -36.85
C LEU A 67 -1.38 -3.42 -36.36
N VAL A 68 -0.94 -3.70 -35.13
CA VAL A 68 -1.16 -4.94 -34.40
C VAL A 68 -2.24 -4.71 -33.33
N GLU A 69 -3.18 -5.65 -33.22
CA GLU A 69 -4.22 -5.64 -32.19
C GLU A 69 -3.63 -5.97 -30.81
N LEU A 70 -3.95 -5.15 -29.81
CA LEU A 70 -3.39 -5.27 -28.46
C LEU A 70 -4.25 -6.07 -27.48
N SER A 71 -5.39 -6.60 -27.93
CA SER A 71 -6.36 -7.28 -27.04
C SER A 71 -5.78 -8.48 -26.30
N ALA A 72 -4.70 -9.07 -26.79
CA ALA A 72 -3.98 -10.16 -26.14
C ALA A 72 -3.09 -9.72 -24.96
N ILE A 73 -2.76 -8.42 -24.86
CA ILE A 73 -1.83 -7.88 -23.84
C ILE A 73 -2.42 -6.73 -23.04
N SER A 74 -3.55 -6.15 -23.46
CA SER A 74 -4.05 -4.89 -22.88
C SER A 74 -4.48 -4.97 -21.42
N ALA A 75 -4.76 -6.18 -20.91
CA ALA A 75 -5.07 -6.39 -19.49
C ALA A 75 -3.79 -6.37 -18.63
N ASP A 76 -2.73 -7.01 -19.11
CA ASP A 76 -1.48 -7.17 -18.35
C ASP A 76 -0.49 -6.01 -18.60
N LEU A 77 -0.62 -5.32 -19.74
CA LEU A 77 0.22 -4.19 -20.16
C LEU A 77 -0.63 -2.99 -20.59
N PRO A 78 -1.36 -2.34 -19.65
CA PRO A 78 -2.25 -1.21 -19.96
C PRO A 78 -1.51 0.02 -20.49
N ASP A 79 -0.20 0.11 -20.27
CA ASP A 79 0.64 1.21 -20.73
C ASP A 79 1.14 1.08 -22.16
N VAL A 80 0.99 -0.09 -22.78
CA VAL A 80 1.22 -0.28 -24.22
C VAL A 80 0.07 0.36 -24.98
N LYS A 81 0.34 1.50 -25.62
CA LYS A 81 -0.69 2.28 -26.34
C LYS A 81 -0.82 1.87 -27.80
N LYS A 82 0.25 1.34 -28.41
CA LYS A 82 0.25 0.93 -29.81
C LYS A 82 1.37 -0.08 -30.10
N ALA A 83 1.13 -0.98 -31.05
CA ALA A 83 2.19 -1.78 -31.67
C ALA A 83 1.97 -1.85 -33.19
N ASP A 84 3.05 -1.71 -33.96
CA ASP A 84 3.04 -1.85 -35.42
C ASP A 84 4.12 -2.85 -35.88
N LEU A 85 3.81 -3.68 -36.87
CA LEU A 85 4.76 -4.56 -37.57
C LEU A 85 5.53 -3.76 -38.62
N ALA A 86 6.85 -3.71 -38.51
CA ALA A 86 7.73 -3.13 -39.52
C ALA A 86 8.01 -4.17 -40.62
N LYS A 87 7.65 -3.87 -41.87
CA LYS A 87 7.76 -4.81 -43.00
C LYS A 87 8.62 -4.25 -44.13
N ARG A 88 9.26 -5.17 -44.86
CA ARG A 88 9.88 -4.95 -46.17
C ARG A 88 9.29 -5.95 -47.16
N GLY A 89 8.26 -5.54 -47.91
CA GLY A 89 7.45 -6.47 -48.69
C GLY A 89 6.75 -7.49 -47.78
N ASP A 90 7.02 -8.78 -47.98
CA ASP A 90 6.43 -9.86 -47.17
C ASP A 90 7.30 -10.23 -45.95
N GLU A 91 8.50 -9.64 -45.81
CA GLU A 91 9.41 -9.88 -44.69
C GLU A 91 9.07 -8.98 -43.51
N THR A 92 8.82 -9.59 -42.34
CA THR A 92 8.72 -8.85 -41.07
C THR A 92 10.14 -8.56 -40.56
N LEU A 93 10.50 -7.29 -40.48
CA LEU A 93 11.78 -6.85 -39.92
C LEU A 93 11.76 -6.84 -38.39
N GLY A 94 10.59 -6.54 -37.79
CA GLY A 94 10.42 -6.44 -36.35
C GLY A 94 9.13 -5.70 -35.97
N TYR A 95 9.08 -5.22 -34.74
CA TYR A 95 7.94 -4.49 -34.15
C TYR A 95 8.38 -3.09 -33.71
N VAL A 96 7.44 -2.15 -33.78
CA VAL A 96 7.56 -0.84 -33.15
C VAL A 96 6.44 -0.69 -32.13
N ILE A 97 6.79 -0.52 -30.86
CA ILE A 97 5.86 -0.54 -29.74
C ILE A 97 5.92 0.80 -28.99
N GLU A 98 4.76 1.43 -28.81
CA GLU A 98 4.59 2.69 -28.07
C GLU A 98 4.09 2.38 -26.67
N VAL A 99 4.90 2.69 -25.66
CA VAL A 99 4.54 2.58 -24.23
C VAL A 99 4.54 3.98 -23.63
N SER A 100 3.55 4.30 -22.82
CA SER A 100 3.42 5.63 -22.21
C SER A 100 3.19 5.54 -20.71
N LYS A 101 4.27 5.61 -19.94
CA LYS A 101 4.26 5.68 -18.47
C LYS A 101 4.35 7.12 -17.97
N GLY A 102 4.19 7.32 -16.66
CA GLY A 102 4.39 8.62 -16.02
C GLY A 102 5.88 9.00 -15.94
N GLY A 103 6.21 10.24 -16.28
CA GLY A 103 7.49 10.89 -15.98
C GLY A 103 7.26 12.11 -15.07
N TYR A 104 8.32 12.86 -14.76
CA TYR A 104 8.24 14.02 -13.88
C TYR A 104 7.29 15.12 -14.41
N GLY A 105 7.23 15.28 -15.73
CA GLY A 105 6.38 16.27 -16.42
C GLY A 105 5.01 15.75 -16.84
N GLY A 106 4.60 14.55 -16.41
CA GLY A 106 3.40 13.86 -16.87
C GLY A 106 3.72 12.72 -17.83
N PRO A 107 2.81 12.36 -18.77
CA PRO A 107 3.01 11.22 -19.66
C PRO A 107 4.32 11.31 -20.46
N LEU A 108 5.06 10.21 -20.48
CA LEU A 108 6.33 10.05 -21.19
C LEU A 108 6.22 8.91 -22.22
N PRO A 109 5.68 9.18 -23.41
CA PRO A 109 5.55 8.19 -24.47
C PRO A 109 6.90 7.83 -25.09
N VAL A 110 7.26 6.55 -25.03
CA VAL A 110 8.47 5.94 -25.59
C VAL A 110 8.10 4.98 -26.71
N LEU A 111 8.75 5.15 -27.86
CA LEU A 111 8.63 4.29 -29.02
C LEU A 111 9.86 3.38 -29.10
N THR A 112 9.68 2.07 -28.97
CA THR A 112 10.76 1.09 -28.96
C THR A 112 10.70 0.24 -30.23
N GLY A 113 11.81 0.17 -30.97
CA GLY A 113 11.96 -0.71 -32.12
C GLY A 113 12.65 -2.00 -31.73
N VAL A 114 11.99 -3.14 -31.92
CA VAL A 114 12.52 -4.47 -31.59
C VAL A 114 12.61 -5.30 -32.87
N GLY A 115 13.81 -5.78 -33.20
CA GLY A 115 14.05 -6.63 -34.35
C GLY A 115 13.33 -7.97 -34.24
N SER A 116 13.15 -8.65 -35.37
CA SER A 116 12.57 -10.00 -35.42
C SER A 116 13.44 -11.08 -34.74
N ASP A 117 14.69 -10.76 -34.44
CA ASP A 117 15.58 -11.55 -33.60
C ASP A 117 15.45 -11.22 -32.11
N GLY A 118 14.62 -10.24 -31.75
CA GLY A 118 14.40 -9.80 -30.37
C GLY A 118 15.38 -8.74 -29.86
N THR A 119 16.29 -8.25 -30.71
CA THR A 119 17.23 -7.19 -30.32
C THR A 119 16.59 -5.80 -30.41
N ILE A 120 16.89 -4.91 -29.46
CA ILE A 120 16.47 -3.52 -29.55
C ILE A 120 17.26 -2.82 -30.66
N ILE A 121 16.55 -2.30 -31.66
CA ILE A 121 17.13 -1.48 -32.73
C ILE A 121 17.34 -0.04 -32.27
N GLY A 122 16.47 0.44 -31.37
CA GLY A 122 16.60 1.73 -30.73
C GLY A 122 15.29 2.22 -30.11
N ILE A 123 15.34 3.41 -29.50
CA ILE A 123 14.19 4.06 -28.89
C ILE A 123 14.04 5.51 -29.35
N GLN A 124 12.80 6.00 -29.41
CA GLN A 124 12.47 7.41 -29.61
C GLN A 124 11.56 7.88 -28.49
N ILE A 125 11.94 8.97 -27.82
CA ILE A 125 11.06 9.65 -26.88
C ILE A 125 10.15 10.58 -27.71
N LEU A 126 8.83 10.38 -27.62
CA LEU A 126 7.85 11.20 -28.32
C LEU A 126 7.57 12.50 -27.54
N ASP A 127 6.57 13.28 -27.96
CA ASP A 127 6.23 14.54 -27.29
C ASP A 127 5.93 14.32 -25.80
N ASN A 128 6.60 15.08 -24.94
CA ASN A 128 6.57 14.90 -23.49
C ASN A 128 6.78 16.22 -22.75
N GLY A 129 6.26 16.28 -21.52
CA GLY A 129 6.25 17.46 -20.66
C GLY A 129 7.50 17.67 -19.80
N GLU A 130 8.58 16.91 -20.02
CA GLU A 130 9.75 16.92 -19.14
C GLU A 130 10.42 18.28 -19.03
N THR A 131 10.98 18.57 -17.85
CA THR A 131 11.62 19.87 -17.59
C THR A 131 12.90 20.02 -18.40
N ALA A 132 13.02 21.11 -19.15
CA ALA A 132 14.19 21.41 -19.98
C ALA A 132 15.49 21.51 -19.14
N GLY A 133 16.55 20.84 -19.59
CA GLY A 133 17.85 20.80 -18.91
C GLY A 133 17.96 19.79 -17.75
N ILE A 134 16.85 19.17 -17.38
CA ILE A 134 16.76 18.13 -16.33
C ILE A 134 16.19 16.86 -16.97
N GLY A 135 14.86 16.68 -16.94
CA GLY A 135 14.18 15.48 -17.46
C GLY A 135 14.38 15.25 -18.96
N LYS A 136 14.54 16.31 -19.76
CA LYS A 136 14.76 16.22 -21.21
C LYS A 136 16.07 15.51 -21.62
N LYS A 137 16.98 15.23 -20.69
CA LYS A 137 18.20 14.45 -20.98
C LYS A 137 17.91 13.05 -21.53
N VAL A 138 16.72 12.49 -21.27
CA VAL A 138 16.31 11.22 -21.87
C VAL A 138 16.16 11.26 -23.40
N GLU A 139 16.06 12.46 -23.99
CA GLU A 139 16.03 12.65 -25.44
C GLU A 139 17.45 12.62 -26.07
N ASP A 140 18.50 12.71 -25.24
CA ASP A 140 19.89 12.73 -25.72
C ASP A 140 20.23 11.41 -26.42
N GLU A 141 20.85 11.50 -27.59
CA GLU A 141 21.24 10.34 -28.41
C GLU A 141 22.15 9.38 -27.62
N ALA A 142 23.10 9.89 -26.86
CA ALA A 142 24.00 9.08 -26.04
C ALA A 142 23.29 8.28 -24.94
N TYR A 143 22.12 8.72 -24.47
CA TYR A 143 21.30 7.94 -23.53
C TYR A 143 20.54 6.84 -24.28
N ARG A 144 19.86 7.21 -25.38
CA ARG A 144 19.06 6.29 -26.18
C ARG A 144 19.88 5.19 -26.85
N ASP A 145 21.13 5.48 -27.21
CA ASP A 145 22.04 4.51 -27.82
C ASP A 145 22.44 3.37 -26.87
N GLN A 146 22.28 3.55 -25.55
CA GLN A 146 22.60 2.50 -24.57
C GLN A 146 21.67 1.29 -24.69
N PHE A 147 20.45 1.48 -25.20
CA PHE A 147 19.48 0.41 -25.41
C PHE A 147 19.76 -0.41 -26.66
N VAL A 148 20.52 0.13 -27.64
CA VAL A 148 20.71 -0.50 -28.94
C VAL A 148 21.53 -1.79 -28.79
N GLY A 149 21.01 -2.88 -29.34
CA GLY A 149 21.64 -4.20 -29.32
C GLY A 149 21.45 -4.99 -28.03
N GLN A 150 20.73 -4.45 -27.04
CA GLN A 150 20.25 -5.25 -25.91
C GLN A 150 19.19 -6.25 -26.40
N ASP A 151 19.17 -7.43 -25.81
CA ASP A 151 18.31 -8.54 -26.21
C ASP A 151 17.07 -8.62 -25.32
N PHE A 152 15.91 -8.92 -25.89
CA PHE A 152 14.66 -9.05 -25.13
C PHE A 152 14.67 -10.16 -24.08
N SER A 153 15.59 -11.13 -24.18
CA SER A 153 15.74 -12.23 -23.23
C SER A 153 16.64 -11.90 -22.03
N GLU A 154 17.24 -10.70 -21.99
CA GLU A 154 18.13 -10.24 -20.94
C GLU A 154 17.54 -9.00 -20.22
N PRO A 155 17.87 -8.76 -18.94
CA PRO A 155 17.46 -7.54 -18.25
C PRO A 155 17.95 -6.28 -18.95
N VAL A 156 17.10 -5.25 -19.04
CA VAL A 156 17.48 -3.94 -19.60
C VAL A 156 18.45 -3.24 -18.64
N GLY A 157 19.75 -3.32 -18.94
CA GLY A 157 20.85 -2.77 -18.14
C GLY A 157 21.25 -1.35 -18.58
N VAL A 158 20.37 -0.37 -18.37
CA VAL A 158 20.67 1.05 -18.63
C VAL A 158 20.55 1.85 -17.33
N ASP A 159 21.63 2.51 -16.92
CA ASP A 159 21.65 3.34 -15.72
C ASP A 159 20.70 4.55 -15.86
N THR A 160 20.09 4.95 -14.75
CA THR A 160 19.32 6.19 -14.68
C THR A 160 20.22 7.42 -14.78
N ILE A 161 19.67 8.54 -15.26
CA ILE A 161 20.44 9.77 -15.44
C ILE A 161 20.39 10.59 -14.15
N GLY A 162 21.55 10.85 -13.55
CA GLY A 162 21.67 11.75 -12.39
C GLY A 162 20.98 13.11 -12.61
N GLY A 163 20.00 13.39 -11.75
CA GLY A 163 19.15 14.58 -11.80
C GLY A 163 17.96 14.48 -12.76
N ALA A 164 17.80 13.40 -13.51
CA ALA A 164 16.63 13.11 -14.33
C ALA A 164 16.10 11.69 -14.05
N THR A 165 16.27 11.23 -12.81
CA THR A 165 16.14 9.82 -12.43
C THR A 165 14.74 9.29 -12.73
N ILE A 166 13.70 10.03 -12.33
CA ILE A 166 12.28 9.72 -12.60
C ILE A 166 12.02 9.53 -14.10
N SER A 167 12.47 10.48 -14.93
CA SER A 167 12.27 10.45 -16.38
C SER A 167 13.01 9.26 -17.01
N SER A 168 14.27 9.02 -16.61
CA SER A 168 15.07 7.90 -17.13
C SER A 168 14.56 6.52 -16.68
N ALA A 169 14.11 6.39 -15.42
CA ALA A 169 13.51 5.16 -14.90
C ALA A 169 12.21 4.82 -15.64
N SER A 170 11.39 5.84 -15.92
CA SER A 170 10.18 5.71 -16.74
C SER A 170 10.49 5.24 -18.17
N VAL A 171 11.56 5.74 -18.78
CA VAL A 171 12.04 5.22 -20.08
C VAL A 171 12.46 3.76 -19.96
N ASN A 172 13.26 3.38 -18.96
CA ASN A 172 13.69 2.00 -18.78
C ASN A 172 12.50 1.06 -18.61
N ALA A 173 11.54 1.42 -17.76
CA ALA A 173 10.32 0.66 -17.55
C ALA A 173 9.46 0.56 -18.82
N SER A 174 9.37 1.64 -19.61
CA SER A 174 8.64 1.64 -20.88
C SER A 174 9.29 0.73 -21.93
N VAL A 175 10.62 0.68 -21.97
CA VAL A 175 11.36 -0.24 -22.84
C VAL A 175 11.16 -1.69 -22.41
N LYS A 176 11.16 -1.97 -21.10
CA LYS A 176 10.88 -3.30 -20.56
C LYS A 176 9.48 -3.79 -20.97
N ASP A 177 8.44 -2.99 -20.75
CA ASP A 177 7.06 -3.35 -21.18
C ASP A 177 6.97 -3.57 -22.69
N ALA A 178 7.71 -2.81 -23.48
CA ALA A 178 7.76 -3.00 -24.93
C ALA A 178 8.37 -4.35 -25.31
N LEU A 179 9.38 -4.84 -24.58
CA LEU A 179 9.96 -6.18 -24.80
C LEU A 179 9.00 -7.29 -24.40
N VAL A 180 8.27 -7.13 -23.28
CA VAL A 180 7.21 -8.06 -22.87
C VAL A 180 6.11 -8.12 -23.93
N ALA A 181 5.65 -6.97 -24.40
CA ALA A 181 4.68 -6.88 -25.49
C ALA A 181 5.20 -7.55 -26.77
N TYR A 182 6.47 -7.34 -27.13
CA TYR A 182 7.08 -8.03 -28.27
C TYR A 182 7.04 -9.55 -28.12
N GLY A 183 7.40 -10.10 -26.96
CA GLY A 183 7.40 -11.55 -26.71
C GLY A 183 6.02 -12.17 -26.98
N VAL A 184 4.97 -11.58 -26.42
CA VAL A 184 3.59 -12.04 -26.62
C VAL A 184 3.12 -11.84 -28.06
N LEU A 185 3.36 -10.67 -28.64
CA LEU A 185 2.87 -10.33 -29.99
C LEU A 185 3.60 -11.05 -31.12
N SER A 186 4.86 -11.44 -30.93
CA SER A 186 5.67 -12.17 -31.90
C SER A 186 5.51 -13.69 -31.82
N GLY A 187 5.00 -14.21 -30.69
CA GLY A 187 4.93 -15.65 -30.43
C GLY A 187 6.31 -16.30 -30.26
N ALA A 188 7.36 -15.50 -30.01
CA ALA A 188 8.72 -15.97 -29.73
C ALA A 188 8.84 -16.80 -28.44
N GLY A 189 7.76 -16.86 -27.65
CA GLY A 189 7.66 -17.48 -26.33
C GLY A 189 7.29 -16.43 -25.29
N GLU A 190 6.64 -16.84 -24.21
CA GLU A 190 6.76 -16.11 -22.94
C GLU A 190 8.15 -16.42 -22.36
N LEU A 191 8.80 -15.47 -21.64
CA LEU A 191 9.72 -15.67 -20.48
C LEU A 191 10.67 -14.46 -20.28
N PRO A 192 11.03 -14.04 -19.04
CA PRO A 192 10.25 -14.10 -17.79
C PRO A 192 9.15 -13.02 -17.83
N VAL A 193 7.96 -13.32 -17.29
CA VAL A 193 7.56 -12.97 -15.92
C VAL A 193 7.84 -11.50 -15.63
N LYS A 194 6.79 -10.73 -15.31
CA LYS A 194 6.85 -9.51 -14.50
C LYS A 194 8.15 -9.53 -13.67
N LEU A 195 9.04 -8.56 -13.93
CA LEU A 195 10.41 -8.57 -13.37
C LEU A 195 10.35 -9.07 -11.93
N ASP A 196 11.09 -10.13 -11.60
CA ASP A 196 11.11 -10.62 -10.23
C ASP A 196 11.40 -9.39 -9.36
N PRO A 197 10.53 -9.04 -8.40
CA PRO A 197 10.70 -7.83 -7.59
C PRO A 197 12.11 -7.70 -7.01
N LYS A 198 12.78 -8.83 -6.73
CA LYS A 198 14.17 -8.87 -6.25
C LYS A 198 15.19 -8.30 -7.24
N GLU A 199 14.99 -8.52 -8.54
CA GLU A 199 15.85 -7.97 -9.61
C GLU A 199 15.66 -6.46 -9.80
N SER A 200 14.53 -5.88 -9.36
CA SER A 200 14.39 -4.41 -9.33
C SER A 200 15.20 -3.76 -8.20
N ILE A 201 15.51 -4.53 -7.14
CA ILE A 201 16.28 -4.09 -5.99
C ILE A 201 17.78 -4.28 -6.25
N PHE A 202 18.20 -5.46 -6.71
CA PHE A 202 19.59 -5.76 -7.07
C PHE A 202 19.69 -6.26 -8.51
N ALA A 203 19.95 -5.35 -9.45
CA ALA A 203 19.95 -5.65 -10.89
C ALA A 203 20.93 -6.77 -11.30
N ASP A 204 22.09 -6.87 -10.63
CA ASP A 204 23.14 -7.86 -10.95
C ASP A 204 23.31 -8.92 -9.83
N GLY A 205 22.30 -9.07 -8.96
CA GLY A 205 22.36 -9.95 -7.80
C GLY A 205 22.16 -11.43 -8.12
N ILE A 206 22.93 -12.30 -7.48
CA ILE A 206 22.62 -13.73 -7.36
C ILE A 206 21.92 -13.94 -6.02
N PHE A 207 20.63 -14.27 -6.08
CA PHE A 207 19.76 -14.44 -4.91
C PHE A 207 19.82 -15.89 -4.39
N THR A 208 20.16 -16.06 -3.11
CA THR A 208 20.13 -17.35 -2.43
C THR A 208 19.16 -17.26 -1.26
N GLU A 209 18.14 -18.12 -1.24
CA GLU A 209 17.18 -18.16 -0.15
C GLU A 209 17.85 -18.51 1.18
N ALA A 210 17.51 -17.76 2.22
CA ALA A 210 18.02 -17.89 3.58
C ALA A 210 16.87 -18.23 4.55
N ASP A 211 17.22 -18.68 5.75
CA ASP A 211 16.24 -19.06 6.77
C ASP A 211 15.52 -17.81 7.32
N ALA A 212 14.21 -17.76 7.12
CA ALA A 212 13.35 -16.67 7.60
C ALA A 212 12.84 -16.90 9.03
N ALA A 213 12.90 -18.14 9.55
CA ALA A 213 12.36 -18.48 10.87
C ALA A 213 12.89 -17.60 12.03
N PRO A 214 14.16 -17.15 12.04
CA PRO A 214 14.65 -16.22 13.08
C PRO A 214 13.96 -14.85 13.09
N TYR A 215 13.27 -14.48 12.02
CA TYR A 215 12.64 -13.18 11.82
C TYR A 215 11.11 -13.27 11.73
N ALA A 216 10.52 -14.41 12.09
CA ALA A 216 9.08 -14.65 12.01
C ALA A 216 8.30 -13.65 12.88
N GLU A 217 8.82 -13.35 14.08
CA GLU A 217 8.28 -12.29 14.96
C GLU A 217 8.32 -10.93 14.26
N GLN A 218 9.26 -10.68 13.35
CA GLN A 218 9.33 -9.47 12.53
C GLN A 218 8.38 -9.47 11.32
N LYS A 219 7.43 -10.41 11.27
CA LYS A 219 6.50 -10.59 10.14
C LYS A 219 7.24 -10.74 8.81
N ILE A 220 8.45 -11.32 8.86
CA ILE A 220 9.22 -11.67 7.68
C ILE A 220 8.81 -13.05 7.22
N THR A 221 8.39 -13.13 5.97
CA THR A 221 7.93 -14.36 5.33
C THR A 221 9.03 -15.02 4.50
N ALA A 222 9.99 -14.25 3.99
CA ALA A 222 11.12 -14.77 3.23
C ALA A 222 12.36 -13.88 3.29
N VAL A 223 13.54 -14.49 3.11
CA VAL A 223 14.84 -13.80 3.14
C VAL A 223 15.73 -14.32 2.01
N TRP A 224 16.48 -13.42 1.36
CA TRP A 224 17.50 -13.79 0.37
C TRP A 224 18.82 -13.09 0.62
N ASP A 225 19.90 -13.87 0.68
CA ASP A 225 21.26 -13.37 0.59
C ASP A 225 21.59 -13.04 -0.87
N VAL A 226 22.14 -11.84 -1.10
CA VAL A 226 22.46 -11.35 -2.44
C VAL A 226 23.96 -11.22 -2.60
N ASN A 227 24.52 -11.90 -3.61
CA ASN A 227 25.95 -11.85 -3.94
C ASN A 227 26.18 -11.42 -5.39
N ASP A 228 27.34 -10.84 -5.68
CA ASP A 228 27.77 -10.59 -7.06
C ASP A 228 28.23 -11.89 -7.76
N ALA A 229 28.47 -11.81 -9.07
CA ALA A 229 28.97 -12.95 -9.86
C ALA A 229 30.36 -13.49 -9.40
N SER A 230 31.09 -12.74 -8.59
CA SER A 230 32.37 -13.14 -8.00
C SER A 230 32.22 -13.75 -6.60
N GLY A 231 31.00 -13.77 -6.05
CA GLY A 231 30.67 -14.27 -4.71
C GLY A 231 30.91 -13.26 -3.59
N ASN A 232 31.01 -11.96 -3.88
CA ASN A 232 31.05 -10.94 -2.85
C ASN A 232 29.62 -10.58 -2.41
N PRO A 233 29.37 -10.37 -1.11
CA PRO A 233 28.05 -9.97 -0.63
C PRO A 233 27.70 -8.57 -1.13
N LEU A 234 26.52 -8.45 -1.73
CA LEU A 234 25.90 -7.19 -2.14
C LEU A 234 24.87 -6.72 -1.13
N GLY A 235 24.24 -7.63 -0.39
CA GLY A 235 23.20 -7.29 0.57
C GLY A 235 22.28 -8.45 0.92
N THR A 236 21.17 -8.14 1.58
CA THR A 236 20.12 -9.08 1.96
C THR A 236 18.75 -8.47 1.65
N ILE A 237 17.82 -9.26 1.14
CA ILE A 237 16.42 -8.88 0.92
C ILE A 237 15.55 -9.55 1.98
N PHE A 238 14.68 -8.77 2.62
CA PHE A 238 13.61 -9.25 3.48
C PHE A 238 12.27 -9.00 2.79
N GLU A 239 11.41 -10.02 2.76
CA GLU A 239 10.01 -9.89 2.37
C GLU A 239 9.12 -9.95 3.60
N SER A 240 8.22 -8.98 3.71
CA SER A 240 7.15 -8.95 4.69
C SER A 240 5.81 -8.86 3.99
N THR A 241 4.85 -9.69 4.39
CA THR A 241 3.48 -9.64 3.88
C THR A 241 2.61 -8.83 4.83
N VAL A 242 1.99 -7.77 4.30
CA VAL A 242 1.19 -6.81 5.06
C VAL A 242 -0.17 -6.62 4.40
N GLN A 243 -1.19 -6.31 5.19
CA GLN A 243 -2.56 -6.19 4.66
C GLN A 243 -2.77 -4.84 3.96
N GLY A 244 -3.08 -4.88 2.67
CA GLY A 244 -3.49 -3.74 1.84
C GLY A 244 -5.01 -3.61 1.70
N TYR A 245 -5.46 -2.77 0.77
CA TYR A 245 -6.90 -2.57 0.53
C TYR A 245 -7.53 -3.73 -0.27
N GLY A 246 -6.76 -4.30 -1.19
CA GLY A 246 -7.17 -5.42 -2.06
C GLY A 246 -6.75 -6.79 -1.55
N GLY A 247 -6.19 -6.89 -0.34
CA GLY A 247 -5.64 -8.10 0.26
C GLY A 247 -4.15 -7.96 0.57
N ASP A 248 -3.46 -9.09 0.66
CA ASP A 248 -2.04 -9.14 1.02
C ASP A 248 -1.14 -8.40 0.02
N VAL A 249 -0.20 -7.64 0.56
CA VAL A 249 0.81 -6.89 -0.17
C VAL A 249 2.18 -7.37 0.30
N PRO A 250 2.89 -8.21 -0.46
CA PRO A 250 4.27 -8.55 -0.16
C PRO A 250 5.16 -7.33 -0.43
N VAL A 251 5.92 -6.90 0.56
CA VAL A 251 6.86 -5.78 0.48
C VAL A 251 8.27 -6.34 0.62
N LEU A 252 9.06 -6.22 -0.44
CA LEU A 252 10.44 -6.64 -0.48
C LEU A 252 11.34 -5.43 -0.26
N THR A 253 12.20 -5.49 0.75
CA THR A 253 13.17 -4.43 1.06
C THR A 253 14.58 -5.00 1.05
N GLY A 254 15.45 -4.45 0.21
CA GLY A 254 16.86 -4.84 0.14
C GLY A 254 17.77 -3.86 0.87
N PHE A 255 18.66 -4.38 1.69
CA PHE A 255 19.70 -3.62 2.38
C PHE A 255 21.08 -4.03 1.89
N ASP A 256 21.99 -3.07 1.77
CA ASP A 256 23.42 -3.36 1.65
C ASP A 256 23.99 -3.86 3.00
N PRO A 257 25.23 -4.38 3.07
CA PRO A 257 25.82 -4.88 4.30
C PRO A 257 25.93 -3.82 5.41
N GLU A 258 25.93 -2.54 5.05
CA GLU A 258 25.95 -1.41 5.96
C GLU A 258 24.55 -1.02 6.46
N GLY A 259 23.48 -1.57 5.90
CA GLY A 259 22.09 -1.29 6.29
C GLY A 259 21.46 -0.10 5.60
N SER A 260 22.04 0.38 4.50
CA SER A 260 21.37 1.31 3.59
C SER A 260 20.43 0.57 2.65
N ILE A 261 19.24 1.12 2.43
CA ILE A 261 18.24 0.57 1.51
C ILE A 261 18.77 0.70 0.09
N VAL A 262 18.91 -0.42 -0.59
CA VAL A 262 19.29 -0.47 -2.02
C VAL A 262 18.05 -0.31 -2.90
N GLY A 263 16.90 -0.84 -2.46
CA GLY A 263 15.64 -0.72 -3.16
C GLY A 263 14.48 -1.36 -2.38
N VAL A 264 13.27 -0.98 -2.79
CA VAL A 264 12.00 -1.54 -2.30
C VAL A 264 11.17 -1.93 -3.51
N ALA A 265 10.47 -3.06 -3.41
CA ALA A 265 9.56 -3.52 -4.44
C ALA A 265 8.32 -4.18 -3.82
N LEU A 266 7.23 -4.20 -4.57
CA LEU A 266 6.05 -4.98 -4.20
C LEU A 266 6.07 -6.31 -4.94
N GLY A 267 5.74 -7.37 -4.21
CA GLY A 267 5.43 -8.68 -4.78
C GLY A 267 4.10 -8.69 -5.52
N ASP A 268 3.66 -9.89 -5.90
CA ASP A 268 2.34 -10.04 -6.49
C ASP A 268 1.25 -9.68 -5.48
N ASN A 269 0.41 -8.72 -5.84
CA ASN A 269 -0.62 -8.15 -4.99
C ASN A 269 -1.87 -7.82 -5.82
N SER A 270 -3.02 -7.77 -5.17
CA SER A 270 -4.34 -7.53 -5.77
C SER A 270 -4.84 -6.09 -5.60
N GLU A 271 -3.92 -5.15 -5.35
CA GLU A 271 -4.26 -3.74 -5.17
C GLU A 271 -4.96 -3.15 -6.39
N THR A 272 -5.83 -2.15 -6.18
CA THR A 272 -6.63 -1.57 -7.27
C THR A 272 -5.79 -0.68 -8.19
N GLU A 273 -5.94 -0.87 -9.50
CA GLU A 273 -5.32 -0.05 -10.57
C GLU A 273 -5.63 1.45 -10.41
N GLY A 274 -4.61 2.29 -10.49
CA GLY A 274 -4.72 3.73 -10.26
C GLY A 274 -4.89 4.15 -8.79
N PHE A 275 -4.97 3.20 -7.86
CA PHE A 275 -4.94 3.42 -6.41
C PHE A 275 -3.70 2.74 -5.80
N GLY A 276 -3.86 1.61 -5.11
CA GLY A 276 -2.77 0.89 -4.43
C GLY A 276 -1.61 0.52 -5.34
N LYS A 277 -1.89 0.19 -6.61
CA LYS A 277 -0.89 -0.07 -7.65
C LYS A 277 0.04 1.11 -7.95
N ARG A 278 -0.28 2.33 -7.50
CA ARG A 278 0.61 3.49 -7.62
C ARG A 278 1.92 3.32 -6.84
N TRP A 279 1.95 2.46 -5.83
CA TRP A 279 3.18 2.10 -5.15
C TRP A 279 4.11 1.25 -6.04
N GLU A 280 3.61 0.59 -7.08
CA GLU A 280 4.47 -0.09 -8.07
C GLU A 280 5.20 0.89 -9.01
N ASP A 281 4.90 2.19 -8.94
CA ASP A 281 5.65 3.22 -9.66
C ASP A 281 7.09 3.29 -9.12
N PRO A 282 8.12 3.05 -9.95
CA PRO A 282 9.51 3.13 -9.52
C PRO A 282 9.88 4.45 -8.83
N ALA A 283 9.25 5.57 -9.20
CA ALA A 283 9.50 6.87 -8.57
C ALA A 283 9.05 6.90 -7.10
N MET A 284 7.99 6.16 -6.76
CA MET A 284 7.52 6.03 -5.37
C MET A 284 8.45 5.14 -4.56
N MET A 285 9.08 4.14 -5.16
CA MET A 285 10.00 3.25 -4.46
C MET A 285 11.43 3.83 -4.36
N GLU A 286 11.83 4.68 -5.30
CA GLU A 286 13.15 5.31 -5.31
C GLU A 286 13.38 6.21 -4.08
N GLN A 287 12.31 6.77 -3.49
CA GLN A 287 12.43 7.64 -2.31
C GLN A 287 13.13 6.96 -1.12
N PHE A 288 13.05 5.63 -1.04
CA PHE A 288 13.64 4.84 0.03
C PHE A 288 15.14 4.58 -0.18
N VAL A 289 15.62 4.67 -1.42
CA VAL A 289 16.99 4.33 -1.78
C VAL A 289 17.98 5.25 -1.06
N GLY A 290 18.96 4.65 -0.38
CA GLY A 290 19.98 5.33 0.40
C GLY A 290 19.54 5.75 1.80
N GLN A 291 18.27 5.57 2.18
CA GLN A 291 17.86 5.69 3.57
C GLN A 291 18.43 4.54 4.41
N SER A 292 18.60 4.74 5.71
CA SER A 292 19.26 3.79 6.60
C SER A 292 18.25 3.03 7.45
N ALA A 293 18.48 1.73 7.64
CA ALA A 293 17.71 0.91 8.58
C ALA A 293 17.81 1.40 10.03
N ARG A 294 18.85 2.19 10.35
CA ARG A 294 19.12 2.73 11.70
C ARG A 294 18.52 4.11 11.94
N ASP A 295 17.96 4.74 10.93
CA ASP A 295 17.36 6.07 11.01
C ASP A 295 15.83 5.99 10.82
N ASP A 296 15.12 7.05 11.17
CA ASP A 296 13.70 7.20 10.85
C ASP A 296 13.53 7.36 9.34
N LEU A 297 12.65 6.55 8.75
CA LEU A 297 12.41 6.61 7.32
C LEU A 297 11.54 7.82 6.98
N GLN A 298 11.97 8.56 5.97
CA GLN A 298 11.19 9.63 5.36
C GLN A 298 10.31 9.02 4.27
N ILE A 299 9.00 9.09 4.43
CA ILE A 299 8.04 8.49 3.51
C ILE A 299 7.04 9.56 3.07
N ASP A 300 7.09 9.90 1.78
CA ASP A 300 6.06 10.68 1.11
C ASP A 300 4.88 9.76 0.77
N MET A 301 3.88 9.76 1.64
CA MET A 301 2.66 8.98 1.48
C MET A 301 1.85 9.42 0.25
N ILE A 302 1.22 8.46 -0.44
CA ILE A 302 0.33 8.79 -1.57
C ILE A 302 -1.04 9.20 -1.02
N ALA A 303 -1.34 10.50 -1.12
CA ALA A 303 -2.68 11.01 -0.83
C ALA A 303 -3.74 10.23 -1.64
N GLU A 304 -4.83 9.83 -0.98
CA GLU A 304 -5.95 9.03 -1.51
C GLU A 304 -5.68 7.51 -1.67
N VAL A 305 -4.47 7.02 -1.33
CA VAL A 305 -4.10 5.59 -1.33
C VAL A 305 -3.58 5.19 0.05
N THR A 306 -4.36 5.49 1.09
CA THR A 306 -3.86 5.51 2.47
C THR A 306 -3.61 4.10 3.02
N VAL A 307 -4.51 3.14 2.79
CA VAL A 307 -4.38 1.77 3.32
C VAL A 307 -3.11 1.10 2.80
N THR A 308 -2.89 1.11 1.48
CA THR A 308 -1.68 0.57 0.86
C THR A 308 -0.42 1.32 1.29
N SER A 309 -0.52 2.63 1.50
CA SER A 309 0.63 3.44 1.96
C SER A 309 1.07 3.03 3.37
N TYR A 310 0.13 2.76 4.26
CA TYR A 310 0.43 2.24 5.59
C TYR A 310 0.92 0.79 5.55
N ALA A 311 0.37 -0.04 4.66
CA ALA A 311 0.90 -1.38 4.43
C ALA A 311 2.38 -1.31 4.01
N VAL A 312 2.72 -0.52 2.99
CA VAL A 312 4.10 -0.34 2.53
C VAL A 312 5.00 0.14 3.68
N LYS A 313 4.55 1.15 4.46
CA LYS A 313 5.29 1.61 5.66
C LYS A 313 5.54 0.46 6.64
N GLY A 314 4.50 -0.30 7.01
CA GLY A 314 4.61 -1.44 7.93
C GLY A 314 5.58 -2.50 7.42
N GLY A 315 5.54 -2.81 6.13
CA GLY A 315 6.48 -3.75 5.51
C GLY A 315 7.94 -3.28 5.58
N LEU A 316 8.19 -1.97 5.42
CA LEU A 316 9.53 -1.40 5.61
C LEU A 316 9.98 -1.45 7.07
N ASP A 317 9.09 -1.13 8.01
CA ASP A 317 9.40 -1.16 9.45
C ASP A 317 9.75 -2.58 9.92
N ASN A 318 8.99 -3.58 9.45
CA ASN A 318 9.28 -5.01 9.64
C ASN A 318 10.66 -5.40 9.10
N ALA A 319 10.96 -5.01 7.85
CA ALA A 319 12.24 -5.30 7.23
C ALA A 319 13.42 -4.63 7.94
N LYS A 320 13.25 -3.41 8.46
CA LYS A 320 14.26 -2.73 9.30
C LYS A 320 14.50 -3.49 10.59
N ALA A 321 13.45 -3.89 11.29
CA ALA A 321 13.57 -4.65 12.53
C ALA A 321 14.33 -5.96 12.29
N ALA A 322 14.01 -6.67 11.21
CA ALA A 322 14.72 -7.89 10.83
C ALA A 322 16.20 -7.64 10.50
N PHE A 323 16.51 -6.56 9.76
CA PHE A 323 17.89 -6.19 9.49
C PHE A 323 18.68 -5.87 10.77
N LEU A 324 18.09 -5.10 11.69
CA LEU A 324 18.73 -4.76 12.97
C LEU A 324 18.92 -6.01 13.85
N LEU A 325 17.94 -6.91 13.89
CA LEU A 325 18.07 -8.19 14.59
C LEU A 325 19.22 -9.02 14.00
N MET A 326 19.29 -9.11 12.66
CA MET A 326 20.36 -9.79 11.94
C MET A 326 21.75 -9.18 12.24
N SER A 327 21.84 -7.86 12.37
CA SER A 327 23.11 -7.17 12.70
C SER A 327 23.48 -7.25 14.18
N GLY A 328 22.61 -7.80 15.03
CA GLY A 328 22.78 -7.87 16.48
C GLY A 328 22.52 -6.55 17.20
N GLU A 329 21.84 -5.61 16.53
CA GLU A 329 21.45 -4.29 17.06
C GLU A 329 19.95 -4.22 17.43
N GLY A 330 19.14 -5.21 17.04
CA GLY A 330 17.69 -5.27 17.25
C GLY A 330 17.20 -6.23 18.34
N SER A 331 15.90 -6.16 18.66
CA SER A 331 15.19 -7.07 19.58
C SER A 331 14.56 -8.23 18.81
N SER A 332 14.36 -9.37 19.47
CA SER A 332 13.60 -10.51 18.92
C SER A 332 12.08 -10.37 19.05
N GLU A 333 11.61 -9.34 19.75
CA GLU A 333 10.19 -9.05 19.93
C GLU A 333 9.54 -8.59 18.61
N GLU A 334 8.23 -8.83 18.47
CA GLU A 334 7.44 -8.39 17.32
C GLU A 334 7.63 -6.87 17.12
N PRO A 335 7.97 -6.40 15.90
CA PRO A 335 7.91 -5.00 15.51
C PRO A 335 6.44 -4.65 15.28
N GLY A 336 5.68 -4.69 16.36
CA GLY A 336 4.51 -3.88 16.57
C GLY A 336 4.94 -2.76 17.50
N GLU A 337 5.15 -1.57 16.93
CA GLU A 337 4.76 -0.33 17.59
C GLU A 337 4.98 -0.26 19.10
N ASP A 338 6.22 -0.04 19.56
CA ASP A 338 6.31 0.82 20.74
C ASP A 338 6.14 2.26 20.24
N ILE A 339 4.93 2.61 19.74
CA ILE A 339 4.49 4.00 19.55
C ILE A 339 4.77 4.80 20.84
N LYS A 340 4.80 4.10 21.99
CA LYS A 340 5.27 4.60 23.29
C LYS A 340 6.71 5.16 23.25
N ASN A 341 7.61 4.62 22.42
CA ASN A 341 8.95 5.15 22.18
C ASN A 341 8.97 6.44 21.35
N GLU A 342 7.95 6.75 20.54
CA GLU A 342 7.80 8.09 19.94
C GLU A 342 7.50 9.13 21.04
N LEU A 343 6.73 8.74 22.07
CA LEU A 343 6.44 9.58 23.23
C LEU A 343 7.65 9.74 24.16
N PHE A 344 8.44 8.67 24.35
CA PHE A 344 9.64 8.67 25.19
C PHE A 344 10.79 7.87 24.55
N PRO A 345 11.58 8.51 23.65
CA PRO A 345 12.65 7.82 22.94
C PRO A 345 13.71 7.20 23.86
N GLY A 346 13.95 5.90 23.68
CA GLY A 346 14.95 5.14 24.45
C GLY A 346 14.54 4.81 25.88
N ALA A 347 13.26 4.96 26.21
CA ALA A 347 12.71 4.49 27.47
C ALA A 347 12.52 2.96 27.45
N THR A 348 12.56 2.35 28.63
CA THR A 348 12.13 0.96 28.82
C THR A 348 10.91 0.99 29.72
N PHE A 349 9.86 0.28 29.32
CA PHE A 349 8.57 0.32 29.98
C PHE A 349 8.29 -0.96 30.77
N SER A 350 7.58 -0.81 31.88
CA SER A 350 6.95 -1.90 32.65
C SER A 350 5.44 -1.70 32.64
N ALA A 351 4.68 -2.75 32.34
CA ALA A 351 3.22 -2.71 32.32
C ALA A 351 2.63 -2.55 33.73
N LEU A 352 1.51 -1.83 33.83
CA LEU A 352 0.73 -1.63 35.04
C LEU A 352 -0.64 -2.28 34.90
N ASP A 353 -1.15 -2.83 36.00
CA ASP A 353 -2.52 -3.38 36.03
C ASP A 353 -3.57 -2.26 36.00
N VAL A 354 -4.32 -2.24 34.90
CA VAL A 354 -5.40 -1.28 34.62
C VAL A 354 -6.76 -1.95 34.50
N SER A 355 -6.89 -3.23 34.84
CA SER A 355 -8.14 -4.01 34.72
C SER A 355 -9.35 -3.36 35.41
N GLN A 356 -9.12 -2.53 36.43
CA GLN A 356 -10.15 -1.76 37.13
C GLN A 356 -10.69 -0.53 36.37
N PHE A 357 -10.10 -0.13 35.24
CA PHE A 357 -10.49 1.06 34.49
C PHE A 357 -11.19 0.69 33.19
N ASP A 358 -12.40 1.20 33.01
CA ASP A 358 -13.21 0.95 31.81
C ASP A 358 -12.70 1.77 30.61
N GLY A 359 -12.50 1.11 29.47
CA GLY A 359 -12.00 1.70 28.23
C GLY A 359 -10.54 2.19 28.28
N ILE A 360 -9.72 1.58 29.14
CA ILE A 360 -8.26 1.74 29.16
C ILE A 360 -7.65 0.42 28.69
N ALA A 361 -7.02 0.44 27.52
CA ALA A 361 -6.42 -0.74 26.92
C ALA A 361 -5.15 -1.17 27.65
N SER A 362 -4.29 -0.21 28.02
CA SER A 362 -3.04 -0.50 28.73
C SER A 362 -2.46 0.71 29.44
N ALA A 363 -1.59 0.49 30.42
CA ALA A 363 -0.72 1.52 30.97
C ALA A 363 0.69 0.99 31.23
N HIS A 364 1.65 1.87 31.01
CA HIS A 364 3.07 1.56 31.04
C HIS A 364 3.82 2.65 31.81
N LYS A 365 4.82 2.24 32.59
CA LYS A 365 5.69 3.13 33.36
C LYS A 365 7.14 3.00 32.89
N SER A 366 7.85 4.12 32.81
CA SER A 366 9.29 4.16 32.63
C SER A 366 9.94 5.17 33.59
N ASP A 367 11.27 5.27 33.55
CA ASP A 367 12.00 6.31 34.27
C ASP A 367 11.77 7.73 33.69
N ALA A 368 11.31 7.82 32.44
CA ALA A 368 11.04 9.09 31.75
C ALA A 368 9.61 9.58 31.97
N GLY A 369 8.64 8.68 32.11
CA GLY A 369 7.24 9.03 32.24
C GLY A 369 6.31 7.82 32.20
N TYR A 370 5.08 8.06 31.76
CA TYR A 370 4.03 7.06 31.68
C TYR A 370 3.37 7.12 30.30
N VAL A 371 2.93 5.99 29.79
CA VAL A 371 2.09 5.92 28.58
C VAL A 371 0.82 5.16 28.92
N VAL A 372 -0.33 5.75 28.63
CA VAL A 372 -1.65 5.15 28.88
C VAL A 372 -2.41 5.11 27.56
N ALA A 373 -2.89 3.93 27.17
CA ALA A 373 -3.71 3.72 25.99
C ALA A 373 -5.20 3.64 26.38
N ALA A 374 -6.06 4.32 25.65
CA ALA A 374 -7.51 4.30 25.87
C ALA A 374 -8.27 4.03 24.58
N ASP A 375 -9.27 3.15 24.68
CA ASP A 375 -10.15 2.81 23.57
C ASP A 375 -11.23 3.88 23.44
N ALA A 376 -11.41 4.38 22.23
CA ALA A 376 -12.36 5.40 21.90
C ALA A 376 -13.14 5.03 20.64
N LYS A 377 -14.31 5.64 20.45
CA LYS A 377 -15.16 5.39 19.29
C LYS A 377 -15.18 6.60 18.37
N GLY A 378 -14.47 6.49 17.25
CA GLY A 378 -14.46 7.47 16.19
C GLY A 378 -15.68 7.36 15.27
N PHE A 379 -15.68 8.13 14.18
CA PHE A 379 -16.70 8.02 13.14
C PHE A 379 -16.54 6.72 12.32
N GLY A 380 -15.30 6.32 12.08
CA GLY A 380 -14.95 5.14 11.28
C GLY A 380 -15.00 3.82 12.04
N GLY A 381 -15.14 3.85 13.36
CA GLY A 381 -15.16 2.66 14.20
C GLY A 381 -14.37 2.88 15.49
N ASP A 382 -13.92 1.78 16.06
CA ASP A 382 -13.11 1.79 17.28
C ASP A 382 -11.68 2.27 16.97
N MET A 383 -11.05 2.89 17.97
CA MET A 383 -9.73 3.49 17.89
C MET A 383 -9.02 3.34 19.24
N THR A 384 -7.71 3.14 19.22
CA THR A 384 -6.89 3.13 20.44
C THR A 384 -5.93 4.32 20.43
N ILE A 385 -6.00 5.15 21.47
CA ILE A 385 -5.26 6.42 21.57
C ILE A 385 -4.27 6.33 22.71
N LEU A 386 -3.00 6.61 22.44
CA LEU A 386 -1.92 6.65 23.43
C LEU A 386 -1.69 8.07 23.90
N VAL A 387 -1.55 8.23 25.21
CA VAL A 387 -1.22 9.51 25.84
C VAL A 387 0.04 9.33 26.68
N GLY A 388 1.07 10.11 26.35
CA GLY A 388 2.30 10.19 27.11
C GLY A 388 2.20 11.25 28.19
N TYR A 389 2.55 10.90 29.43
CA TYR A 389 2.61 11.80 30.56
C TYR A 389 4.00 11.85 31.16
N GLU A 390 4.55 13.05 31.28
CA GLU A 390 5.70 13.34 32.11
C GLU A 390 5.40 13.02 33.58
N THR A 391 6.45 12.80 34.38
CA THR A 391 6.31 12.50 35.82
C THR A 391 5.56 13.58 36.63
N ASP A 392 5.43 14.80 36.10
CA ASP A 392 4.69 15.91 36.72
C ASP A 392 3.26 16.10 36.16
N GLY A 393 2.81 15.16 35.32
CA GLY A 393 1.49 15.12 34.70
C GLY A 393 1.32 16.00 33.46
N ALA A 394 2.38 16.65 32.97
CA ALA A 394 2.31 17.29 31.64
C ALA A 394 2.22 16.23 30.53
N ILE A 395 1.39 16.47 29.53
CA ILE A 395 1.28 15.61 28.36
C ILE A 395 2.53 15.81 27.49
N SER A 396 3.29 14.75 27.24
CA SER A 396 4.45 14.75 26.34
C SER A 396 4.04 14.59 24.87
N GLY A 397 2.94 13.86 24.62
CA GLY A 397 2.35 13.67 23.30
C GLY A 397 1.08 12.82 23.33
N VAL A 398 0.35 12.83 22.21
CA VAL A 398 -0.83 11.99 21.98
C VAL A 398 -0.67 11.33 20.63
N LEU A 399 -0.82 10.01 20.54
CA LEU A 399 -0.64 9.21 19.33
C LEU A 399 -1.86 8.31 19.11
N LEU A 400 -2.04 7.86 17.88
CA LEU A 400 -3.11 6.97 17.47
C LEU A 400 -2.46 5.61 17.15
N GLU A 401 -2.82 4.57 17.90
CA GLU A 401 -2.31 3.20 17.70
C GLU A 401 -3.10 2.49 16.61
N SER A 402 -4.43 2.58 16.70
CA SER A 402 -5.34 1.92 15.78
C SER A 402 -6.54 2.80 15.51
N HIS A 403 -7.06 2.79 14.28
CA HIS A 403 -8.33 3.44 13.92
C HIS A 403 -8.84 3.01 12.55
N ASN A 404 -10.14 3.21 12.31
CA ASN A 404 -10.78 3.03 11.00
C ASN A 404 -11.35 4.33 10.40
N GLU A 405 -10.85 5.49 10.84
CA GLU A 405 -11.34 6.81 10.41
C GLU A 405 -11.35 7.04 8.90
N THR A 406 -12.35 7.80 8.44
CA THR A 406 -12.52 8.09 7.02
C THR A 406 -11.41 9.04 6.49
N PRO A 407 -10.71 8.68 5.39
CA PRO A 407 -9.70 9.55 4.78
C PRO A 407 -10.23 10.93 4.41
N GLY A 408 -9.40 11.97 4.60
CA GLY A 408 -9.73 13.37 4.33
C GLY A 408 -10.61 14.07 5.37
N TYR A 409 -11.14 13.31 6.35
CA TYR A 409 -11.90 13.81 7.49
C TYR A 409 -11.21 13.49 8.81
N GLY A 410 -11.51 12.34 9.42
CA GLY A 410 -11.06 11.96 10.75
C GLY A 410 -9.57 11.62 10.84
N MET A 411 -8.97 11.16 9.73
CA MET A 411 -7.54 10.85 9.64
C MET A 411 -6.62 12.04 9.91
N LYS A 412 -7.12 13.27 9.84
CA LYS A 412 -6.37 14.46 10.29
C LYS A 412 -6.00 14.41 11.78
N ALA A 413 -6.60 13.51 12.54
CA ALA A 413 -6.23 13.27 13.92
C ALA A 413 -4.82 12.68 14.07
N GLU A 414 -4.23 12.12 13.01
CA GLU A 414 -2.83 11.67 12.97
C GLU A 414 -1.85 12.81 12.72
N GLU A 415 -2.30 13.93 12.17
CA GLU A 415 -1.42 15.04 11.82
C GLU A 415 -0.87 15.70 13.10
N ALA A 416 0.44 15.94 13.13
CA ALA A 416 1.10 16.62 14.26
C ALA A 416 0.44 17.97 14.60
N GLU A 417 -0.06 18.73 13.60
CA GLU A 417 -0.76 19.99 13.84
C GLU A 417 -1.98 19.85 14.77
N TYR A 418 -2.67 18.70 14.73
CA TYR A 418 -3.76 18.40 15.65
C TYR A 418 -3.23 17.86 16.99
N ARG A 419 -2.36 16.85 16.96
CA ARG A 419 -1.86 16.15 18.16
C ARG A 419 -1.00 17.03 19.07
N ASP A 420 -0.23 17.95 18.49
CA ASP A 420 0.66 18.84 19.24
C ASP A 420 -0.10 19.84 20.12
N GLN A 421 -1.40 20.05 19.88
CA GLN A 421 -2.24 20.89 20.73
C GLN A 421 -2.35 20.36 22.17
N TYR A 422 -2.22 19.04 22.36
CA TYR A 422 -2.28 18.41 23.68
C TYR A 422 -0.97 18.57 24.47
N ILE A 423 0.16 18.76 23.79
CA ILE A 423 1.49 18.82 24.40
C ILE A 423 1.58 19.98 25.40
N GLY A 424 2.04 19.67 26.62
CA GLY A 424 2.22 20.63 27.70
C GLY A 424 0.94 20.99 28.48
N GLN A 425 -0.24 20.54 28.05
CA GLN A 425 -1.43 20.52 28.91
C GLN A 425 -1.23 19.49 30.03
N LYS A 426 -1.94 19.63 31.16
CA LYS A 426 -1.72 18.78 32.34
C LYS A 426 -2.89 17.88 32.66
N ALA A 427 -2.58 16.66 33.07
CA ALA A 427 -3.55 15.75 33.67
C ALA A 427 -4.25 16.41 34.87
N GLY A 428 -5.58 16.44 34.84
CA GLY A 428 -6.42 17.05 35.87
C GLY A 428 -6.82 18.51 35.64
N ASP A 429 -6.31 19.16 34.59
CA ASP A 429 -6.81 20.44 34.09
C ASP A 429 -7.86 20.25 32.97
N ASP A 430 -8.67 21.27 32.69
CA ASP A 430 -9.60 21.25 31.56
C ASP A 430 -8.81 21.27 30.23
N ILE A 431 -8.83 20.15 29.49
CA ILE A 431 -8.17 20.02 28.20
C ILE A 431 -8.90 20.85 27.14
N THR A 432 -8.17 21.73 26.46
CA THR A 432 -8.72 22.59 25.40
C THR A 432 -7.96 22.38 24.10
N VAL A 433 -8.67 21.95 23.06
CA VAL A 433 -8.13 21.75 21.71
C VAL A 433 -9.14 22.24 20.67
N ASP A 434 -8.65 22.74 19.54
CA ASP A 434 -9.47 23.07 18.38
C ASP A 434 -9.80 21.77 17.63
N GLY A 435 -11.09 21.46 17.52
CA GLY A 435 -11.56 20.27 16.81
C GLY A 435 -11.28 20.32 15.30
N ILE A 436 -11.15 19.15 14.70
CA ILE A 436 -10.92 18.97 13.27
C ILE A 436 -12.19 19.38 12.51
N THR A 437 -12.04 20.31 11.57
CA THR A 437 -13.17 20.79 10.76
C THR A 437 -13.76 19.64 9.92
N GLY A 438 -15.00 19.27 10.22
CA GLY A 438 -15.71 18.18 9.52
C GLY A 438 -15.55 16.80 10.16
N ALA A 439 -14.78 16.66 11.24
CA ALA A 439 -14.56 15.40 11.96
C ALA A 439 -14.80 15.58 13.48
N THR A 440 -16.01 16.01 13.83
CA THR A 440 -16.39 16.32 15.22
C THR A 440 -16.37 15.09 16.12
N VAL A 441 -16.87 13.93 15.63
CA VAL A 441 -16.91 12.68 16.40
C VAL A 441 -15.48 12.22 16.77
N THR A 442 -14.57 12.23 15.79
CA THR A 442 -13.15 11.89 15.99
C THR A 442 -12.48 12.85 16.96
N SER A 443 -12.78 14.14 16.87
CA SER A 443 -12.19 15.15 17.78
C SER A 443 -12.68 14.97 19.22
N GLU A 444 -13.96 14.65 19.40
CA GLU A 444 -14.54 14.36 20.72
C GLU A 444 -13.95 13.06 21.29
N ALA A 445 -13.77 12.02 20.47
CA ALA A 445 -13.15 10.76 20.88
C ALA A 445 -11.73 10.95 21.43
N PHE A 446 -10.91 11.81 20.81
CA PHE A 446 -9.57 12.16 21.34
C PHE A 446 -9.63 12.88 22.68
N VAL A 447 -10.50 13.88 22.83
CA VAL A 447 -10.64 14.61 24.10
C VAL A 447 -11.13 13.68 25.22
N ASP A 448 -12.06 12.78 24.91
CA ASP A 448 -12.59 11.81 25.87
C ASP A 448 -11.53 10.76 26.27
N ALA A 449 -10.71 10.29 25.33
CA ALA A 449 -9.59 9.40 25.62
C ALA A 449 -8.54 10.07 26.52
N VAL A 450 -8.11 11.30 26.19
CA VAL A 450 -7.15 12.08 26.99
C VAL A 450 -7.70 12.37 28.39
N SER A 451 -9.00 12.61 28.51
CA SER A 451 -9.64 12.84 29.81
C SER A 451 -9.64 11.58 30.67
N ARG A 452 -9.98 10.41 30.11
CA ARG A 452 -9.97 9.13 30.84
C ARG A 452 -8.57 8.70 31.27
N THR A 453 -7.58 8.83 30.38
CA THR A 453 -6.18 8.53 30.70
C THR A 453 -5.64 9.44 31.80
N ALA A 454 -6.11 10.70 31.89
CA ALA A 454 -5.75 11.60 32.99
C ALA A 454 -6.30 11.14 34.36
N GLU A 455 -7.45 10.45 34.39
CA GLU A 455 -7.98 9.83 35.62
C GLU A 455 -7.10 8.67 36.08
N VAL A 456 -6.61 7.85 35.14
CA VAL A 456 -5.63 6.78 35.43
C VAL A 456 -4.33 7.39 35.95
N PHE A 457 -3.81 8.43 35.29
CA PHE A 457 -2.59 9.13 35.70
C PHE A 457 -2.65 9.60 37.16
N ALA A 458 -3.80 10.08 37.64
CA ALA A 458 -3.96 10.56 39.01
C ALA A 458 -3.67 9.49 40.09
N VAL A 459 -3.74 8.21 39.74
CA VAL A 459 -3.50 7.07 40.65
C VAL A 459 -2.42 6.11 40.13
N ILE A 460 -1.76 6.42 39.02
CA ILE A 460 -0.88 5.51 38.29
C ILE A 460 0.30 4.98 39.13
N ASP A 461 0.85 5.83 40.01
CA ASP A 461 1.92 5.46 40.95
C ASP A 461 1.49 4.49 42.06
N THR A 462 0.18 4.25 42.21
CA THR A 462 -0.38 3.32 43.19
C THR A 462 -0.78 1.98 42.57
N LEU A 463 -0.73 1.87 41.25
CA LEU A 463 -1.06 0.66 40.52
C LEU A 463 0.04 -0.38 40.69
N PRO A 464 -0.32 -1.67 40.87
CA PRO A 464 0.67 -2.73 40.85
C PRO A 464 1.22 -2.91 39.44
N GLU A 465 2.47 -3.38 39.33
CA GLU A 465 2.99 -3.91 38.07
C GLU A 465 2.12 -5.09 37.64
N ALA A 466 1.81 -5.15 36.34
CA ALA A 466 1.11 -6.30 35.78
C ALA A 466 2.00 -7.53 35.95
N THR A 467 1.45 -8.63 36.48
CA THR A 467 2.17 -9.90 36.51
C THR A 467 2.13 -10.52 35.13
N GLU A 468 3.29 -10.78 34.51
CA GLU A 468 3.39 -11.66 33.33
C GLU A 468 2.85 -13.05 33.70
N ASP A 469 1.60 -13.28 33.32
CA ASP A 469 0.87 -14.56 33.15
C ASP A 469 -0.59 -14.31 33.51
N THR A 470 -1.31 -13.75 32.54
CA THR A 470 -2.66 -14.12 32.10
C THR A 470 -2.96 -13.09 31.01
N GLU A 471 -2.79 -13.45 29.74
CA GLU A 471 -3.60 -12.80 28.70
C GLU A 471 -5.05 -12.89 29.20
N GLU A 472 -5.68 -11.74 29.48
CA GLU A 472 -7.14 -11.78 29.59
C GLU A 472 -7.64 -12.32 28.25
N PRO A 473 -8.60 -13.27 28.24
CA PRO A 473 -9.17 -13.75 26.99
C PRO A 473 -9.65 -12.54 26.19
N ASP A 474 -9.20 -12.44 24.94
CA ASP A 474 -9.58 -11.38 24.01
C ASP A 474 -11.11 -11.29 23.99
N LYS A 475 -11.66 -10.22 24.58
CA LYS A 475 -13.11 -10.03 24.74
C LYS A 475 -13.81 -9.83 23.39
N ASP A 476 -13.04 -9.58 22.33
CA ASP A 476 -13.50 -9.45 20.96
C ASP A 476 -13.18 -10.70 20.11
N ASP A 477 -12.67 -11.78 20.71
CA ASP A 477 -12.46 -13.05 20.01
C ASP A 477 -13.81 -13.56 19.49
N PRO A 478 -14.00 -13.68 18.15
CA PRO A 478 -15.26 -14.13 17.57
C PRO A 478 -15.68 -15.52 18.09
N LYS A 479 -14.72 -16.36 18.53
CA LYS A 479 -14.98 -17.69 19.13
C LYS A 479 -15.80 -17.60 20.42
N LEU A 480 -15.77 -16.48 21.14
CA LEU A 480 -16.61 -16.24 22.32
C LEU A 480 -18.11 -16.17 21.97
N ALA A 481 -18.47 -15.93 20.71
CA ALA A 481 -19.87 -16.04 20.26
C ALA A 481 -20.36 -17.50 20.25
N LEU A 482 -19.45 -18.48 20.15
CA LEU A 482 -19.74 -19.92 20.22
C LEU A 482 -19.66 -20.42 21.66
N PHE A 483 -18.63 -20.02 22.41
CA PHE A 483 -18.46 -20.36 23.82
C PHE A 483 -18.25 -19.09 24.65
N PRO A 484 -19.33 -18.50 25.18
CA PRO A 484 -19.22 -17.29 26.01
C PRO A 484 -18.37 -17.56 27.24
N ASP A 485 -17.50 -16.62 27.59
CA ASP A 485 -16.61 -16.65 28.76
C ASP A 485 -15.60 -17.82 28.77
N ALA A 486 -15.29 -18.40 27.60
CA ALA A 486 -14.34 -19.49 27.45
C ALA A 486 -12.89 -19.01 27.29
N GLU A 487 -11.96 -19.78 27.84
CA GLU A 487 -10.55 -19.73 27.46
C GLU A 487 -10.28 -20.81 26.40
N PHE A 488 -9.43 -20.50 25.42
CA PHE A 488 -9.11 -21.36 24.29
C PHE A 488 -7.63 -21.74 24.30
N GLU A 489 -7.34 -23.03 24.13
CA GLU A 489 -5.98 -23.56 23.93
C GLU A 489 -5.83 -24.09 22.50
N ASP A 490 -4.74 -23.75 21.81
CA ASP A 490 -4.44 -24.27 20.48
C ASP A 490 -4.18 -25.77 20.50
N VAL A 491 -4.76 -26.47 19.54
CA VAL A 491 -4.52 -27.89 19.28
C VAL A 491 -3.88 -28.03 17.90
N ASP A 492 -2.82 -28.82 17.84
CA ASP A 492 -2.11 -29.13 16.59
C ASP A 492 -3.07 -29.70 15.54
N ALA A 493 -3.24 -28.97 14.45
CA ALA A 493 -4.15 -29.28 13.35
C ALA A 493 -3.44 -29.89 12.12
N ALA A 494 -2.12 -30.10 12.17
CA ALA A 494 -1.33 -30.53 11.02
C ALA A 494 -1.80 -31.86 10.40
N ASP A 495 -2.36 -32.76 11.20
CA ASP A 495 -2.90 -34.05 10.75
C ASP A 495 -4.22 -33.92 9.96
N TYR A 496 -4.83 -32.73 9.92
CA TYR A 496 -6.16 -32.46 9.38
C TYR A 496 -6.20 -31.42 8.26
N GLU A 497 -5.04 -30.88 7.85
CA GLU A 497 -4.95 -29.87 6.78
C GLU A 497 -5.53 -30.37 5.44
N ASP A 498 -5.36 -31.66 5.13
CA ASP A 498 -5.91 -32.30 3.91
C ASP A 498 -7.45 -32.33 3.90
N ASP A 499 -8.09 -32.23 5.08
CA ASP A 499 -9.55 -32.16 5.24
C ASP A 499 -10.06 -30.70 5.22
N GLY A 500 -9.18 -29.72 4.98
CA GLY A 500 -9.49 -28.29 4.91
C GLY A 500 -9.56 -27.60 6.27
N ILE A 501 -9.11 -28.26 7.35
CA ILE A 501 -9.04 -27.67 8.70
C ILE A 501 -7.79 -26.81 8.79
N THR A 502 -7.95 -25.56 9.23
CA THR A 502 -6.87 -24.56 9.30
C THR A 502 -6.42 -24.30 10.74
N ALA A 503 -7.30 -24.49 11.73
CA ALA A 503 -6.97 -24.38 13.14
C ALA A 503 -7.97 -25.16 14.01
N ILE A 504 -7.52 -25.58 15.20
CA ILE A 504 -8.37 -26.22 16.20
C ILE A 504 -8.07 -25.58 17.55
N TYR A 505 -9.12 -25.14 18.23
CA TYR A 505 -9.04 -24.57 19.57
C TYR A 505 -9.86 -25.41 20.53
N GLN A 506 -9.33 -25.69 21.72
CA GLN A 506 -10.01 -26.44 22.77
C GLN A 506 -10.41 -25.52 23.92
N THR A 507 -11.58 -25.76 24.50
CA THR A 507 -12.04 -25.12 25.75
C THR A 507 -12.60 -26.19 26.71
N GLU A 508 -12.98 -25.80 27.94
CA GLU A 508 -13.54 -26.72 28.94
C GLU A 508 -14.81 -27.42 28.42
N ASP A 509 -15.65 -26.69 27.69
CA ASP A 509 -16.96 -27.15 27.24
C ASP A 509 -16.98 -27.74 25.81
N GLY A 510 -15.87 -27.66 25.06
CA GLY A 510 -15.84 -28.12 23.67
C GLY A 510 -14.62 -27.69 22.86
N TYR A 511 -14.83 -27.58 21.54
CA TYR A 511 -13.82 -27.21 20.55
C TYR A 511 -14.38 -26.19 19.57
N VAL A 512 -13.53 -25.32 19.06
CA VAL A 512 -13.79 -24.52 17.85
C VAL A 512 -12.85 -25.00 16.77
N ILE A 513 -13.38 -25.34 15.61
CA ILE A 513 -12.61 -25.83 14.47
C ILE A 513 -12.78 -24.84 13.33
N ASP A 514 -11.66 -24.26 12.88
CA ASP A 514 -11.63 -23.41 11.70
C ASP A 514 -11.37 -24.27 10.47
N ALA A 515 -12.13 -24.01 9.42
CA ALA A 515 -11.99 -24.69 8.15
C ALA A 515 -12.12 -23.72 6.97
N ALA A 516 -11.40 -24.04 5.90
CA ALA A 516 -11.52 -23.37 4.62
C ALA A 516 -11.92 -24.39 3.55
N VAL A 517 -12.99 -24.09 2.82
CA VAL A 517 -13.47 -24.95 1.73
C VAL A 517 -13.64 -24.16 0.45
N LYS A 518 -13.51 -24.83 -0.69
CA LYS A 518 -13.62 -24.17 -2.00
C LYS A 518 -15.09 -23.90 -2.38
N GLY A 519 -15.47 -22.63 -2.42
CA GLY A 519 -16.73 -22.12 -2.96
C GLY A 519 -16.72 -21.90 -4.48
N TYR A 520 -17.79 -21.29 -5.00
CA TYR A 520 -17.89 -20.95 -6.43
C TYR A 520 -17.14 -19.66 -6.75
N GLY A 521 -17.16 -18.69 -5.83
CA GLY A 521 -16.49 -17.40 -5.96
C GLY A 521 -15.05 -17.37 -5.45
N GLY A 522 -14.58 -18.44 -4.80
CA GLY A 522 -13.30 -18.49 -4.10
C GLY A 522 -13.42 -19.37 -2.86
N ASP A 523 -12.42 -19.35 -1.99
CA ASP A 523 -12.47 -20.09 -0.74
C ASP A 523 -13.45 -19.43 0.24
N ILE A 524 -14.05 -20.27 1.09
CA ILE A 524 -15.00 -19.89 2.14
C ILE A 524 -14.38 -20.37 3.44
N SER A 525 -14.02 -19.43 4.31
CA SER A 525 -13.55 -19.74 5.66
C SER A 525 -14.72 -19.68 6.65
N PHE A 526 -14.74 -20.58 7.62
CA PHE A 526 -15.74 -20.60 8.68
C PHE A 526 -15.23 -21.38 9.89
N SER A 527 -15.77 -21.05 11.06
CA SER A 527 -15.51 -21.76 12.31
C SER A 527 -16.76 -22.50 12.76
N VAL A 528 -16.59 -23.70 13.30
CA VAL A 528 -17.68 -24.48 13.88
C VAL A 528 -17.37 -24.79 15.33
N GLY A 529 -18.30 -24.45 16.22
CA GLY A 529 -18.22 -24.81 17.63
C GLY A 529 -18.85 -26.18 17.88
N TYR A 530 -18.14 -27.07 18.56
CA TYR A 530 -18.61 -28.40 18.96
C TYR A 530 -18.52 -28.58 20.47
N THR A 531 -19.58 -29.06 21.11
CA THR A 531 -19.48 -29.53 22.50
C THR A 531 -18.62 -30.77 22.60
N ASN A 532 -18.14 -31.09 23.80
CA ASN A 532 -17.41 -32.35 24.07
C ASN A 532 -18.19 -33.64 23.69
N ASP A 533 -19.52 -33.57 23.58
CA ASP A 533 -20.40 -34.67 23.17
C ASP A 533 -20.67 -34.70 21.64
N GLY A 534 -19.98 -33.85 20.87
CA GLY A 534 -20.03 -33.78 19.41
C GLY A 534 -21.25 -33.06 18.84
N GLU A 535 -21.92 -32.21 19.63
CA GLU A 535 -23.06 -31.39 19.17
C GLU A 535 -22.58 -30.01 18.71
N ILE A 536 -23.10 -29.54 17.58
CA ILE A 536 -22.75 -28.22 17.03
C ILE A 536 -23.42 -27.12 17.87
N VAL A 537 -22.61 -26.20 18.37
CA VAL A 537 -23.04 -25.02 19.15
C VAL A 537 -23.42 -23.87 18.22
N GLY A 538 -22.70 -23.71 17.11
CA GLY A 538 -22.94 -22.67 16.12
C GLY A 538 -21.87 -22.63 15.04
N LEU A 539 -22.09 -21.76 14.06
CA LEU A 539 -21.16 -21.48 12.97
C LEU A 539 -20.85 -19.98 12.95
N LEU A 540 -19.57 -19.66 12.70
CA LEU A 540 -19.12 -18.32 12.38
C LEU A 540 -18.63 -18.34 10.93
N ILE A 541 -19.19 -17.47 10.09
CA ILE A 541 -18.75 -17.35 8.71
C ILE A 541 -17.62 -16.32 8.70
N GLY A 542 -16.45 -16.73 8.19
CA GLY A 542 -15.29 -15.87 7.99
C GLY A 542 -15.34 -15.21 6.62
N GLU A 543 -14.17 -15.06 6.00
CA GLU A 543 -14.05 -14.47 4.67
C GLU A 543 -14.62 -15.37 3.57
N HIS A 544 -15.32 -14.75 2.61
CA HIS A 544 -15.74 -15.38 1.36
C HIS A 544 -15.96 -14.37 0.23
N SER A 545 -15.87 -14.84 -1.02
CA SER A 545 -16.19 -14.04 -2.23
C SER A 545 -17.51 -14.48 -2.90
N GLU A 546 -18.40 -15.11 -2.15
CA GLU A 546 -19.67 -15.61 -2.69
C GLU A 546 -20.61 -14.49 -3.17
N THR A 547 -21.36 -14.76 -4.23
CA THR A 547 -22.20 -13.74 -4.87
C THR A 547 -23.41 -13.37 -3.99
N PRO A 548 -23.67 -12.06 -3.74
CA PRO A 548 -24.84 -11.61 -2.97
C PRO A 548 -26.17 -12.16 -3.53
N GLY A 549 -26.97 -12.78 -2.65
CA GLY A 549 -28.28 -13.36 -3.00
C GLY A 549 -28.24 -14.79 -3.55
N LEU A 550 -27.06 -15.38 -3.73
CA LEU A 550 -26.83 -16.80 -4.02
C LEU A 550 -26.07 -17.46 -2.87
N GLY A 551 -24.74 -17.49 -2.95
CA GLY A 551 -23.87 -18.17 -1.97
C GLY A 551 -23.64 -17.38 -0.69
N ALA A 552 -23.72 -16.04 -0.72
CA ALA A 552 -23.58 -15.21 0.49
C ALA A 552 -24.73 -15.41 1.51
N LYS A 553 -25.74 -16.22 1.17
CA LYS A 553 -26.80 -16.61 2.12
C LYS A 553 -26.29 -17.50 3.26
N ILE A 554 -25.05 -17.98 3.18
CA ILE A 554 -24.42 -18.66 4.31
C ILE A 554 -24.27 -17.75 5.54
N GLU A 555 -24.23 -16.42 5.34
CA GLU A 555 -24.23 -15.43 6.44
C GLU A 555 -25.59 -15.30 7.14
N ASP A 556 -26.69 -15.72 6.49
CA ASP A 556 -28.04 -15.54 7.03
C ASP A 556 -28.19 -16.35 8.33
N GLU A 557 -28.68 -15.71 9.41
CA GLU A 557 -28.92 -16.38 10.70
C GLU A 557 -29.78 -17.65 10.57
N ALA A 558 -30.80 -17.62 9.69
CA ALA A 558 -31.66 -18.77 9.44
C ALA A 558 -30.91 -19.97 8.81
N TYR A 559 -29.82 -19.71 8.08
CA TYR A 559 -28.95 -20.76 7.55
C TYR A 559 -28.04 -21.32 8.65
N LYS A 560 -27.42 -20.46 9.47
CA LYS A 560 -26.54 -20.90 10.57
C LYS A 560 -27.29 -21.68 11.65
N GLU A 561 -28.50 -21.25 12.00
CA GLU A 561 -29.35 -21.89 13.02
C GLU A 561 -29.74 -23.34 12.67
N GLN A 562 -29.74 -23.74 11.40
CA GLN A 562 -30.16 -25.09 11.00
C GLN A 562 -29.18 -26.18 11.47
N PHE A 563 -27.93 -25.80 11.79
CA PHE A 563 -26.88 -26.71 12.21
C PHE A 563 -26.79 -26.84 13.74
N VAL A 564 -27.30 -25.86 14.48
CA VAL A 564 -27.22 -25.82 15.94
C VAL A 564 -27.97 -27.01 16.55
N GLY A 565 -27.29 -27.76 17.41
CA GLY A 565 -27.82 -28.95 18.08
C GLY A 565 -27.79 -30.24 17.25
N LEU A 566 -27.27 -30.21 16.02
CA LEU A 566 -26.98 -31.44 15.27
C LEU A 566 -25.72 -32.11 15.82
N LYS A 567 -25.67 -33.45 15.77
CA LYS A 567 -24.45 -34.21 16.03
C LYS A 567 -23.63 -34.31 14.75
N ALA A 568 -22.30 -34.22 14.88
CA ALA A 568 -21.37 -34.30 13.75
C ALA A 568 -21.59 -35.54 12.86
N ASP A 569 -22.06 -36.65 13.43
CA ASP A 569 -22.33 -37.91 12.71
C ASP A 569 -23.71 -37.97 12.00
N ASP A 570 -24.60 -36.98 12.22
CA ASP A 570 -26.02 -37.00 11.79
C ASP A 570 -26.41 -35.79 10.90
N ILE A 571 -25.45 -35.15 10.22
CA ILE A 571 -25.73 -33.97 9.37
C ILE A 571 -26.41 -34.41 8.05
N ASP A 572 -27.73 -34.20 7.94
CA ASP A 572 -28.53 -34.29 6.71
C ASP A 572 -29.36 -33.01 6.56
N VAL A 573 -28.74 -31.96 6.02
CA VAL A 573 -29.34 -30.64 5.81
C VAL A 573 -29.53 -30.36 4.31
N ASP A 574 -30.65 -29.72 3.95
CA ASP A 574 -30.92 -29.33 2.57
C ASP A 574 -29.97 -28.18 2.15
N GLY A 575 -29.09 -28.43 1.17
CA GLY A 575 -28.23 -27.39 0.59
C GLY A 575 -29.04 -26.30 -0.13
N ILE A 576 -28.55 -25.05 -0.08
CA ILE A 576 -29.15 -23.90 -0.79
C ILE A 576 -28.88 -23.97 -2.29
#